data_AF-A0A937ZR81-F1
#
_entry.id   AF-A0A937ZR81-F1
#
_cell.length_a   1.000
_cell.length_b   1.000
_cell.length_c   1.000
_cell.angle_alpha   90.00
_cell.angle_beta   90.00
_cell.angle_gamma   90.00
#
_symmetry.space_group_name_H-M   'P 1'
#
loop_
_entity.id
_entity.type
_entity.pdbx_description
1 polymer ?
#
loop_
_entity_poly.entity_id
_entity_poly.type
_entity_poly.pdbx_seq_one_letter_code
_entity_poly.pdbx_strand_id
1 'polypeptide(L)'
;MADGLWQFWIDRGGTFTDVVGRRPDGTLVTHKLLSDNPEHYGDAAVQGIRDLLGLAPGAPIPSARIAAVKMGTTVATNALLERKGERTLLATTRGFRDALRIGYQARPRLFDRHIMLPELLYQSVVEIDERVDVDGEVLVPFDADAARLALSTAYAAGIRSVAIVLMHAYRYPHHELACAAIAREIGFTQVSLSHVASPLIKLVGRGDTTVVDAYLSPILRRYVDRVAAELGDVNLQFMQSNGGLTDARLFQGKDAILSGPAGGIVGAAETAKRAGFDRIIGFDMGGTSTDVAHFAGTYERDFETLVAGVRMRAPMMLIHT
;
A
#
# COMPACT_ATOMS: atom_id res chain seq x y z
N MET A 1 -4.18 -29.21 -17.47
CA MET A 1 -2.89 -29.40 -18.16
C MET A 1 -1.85 -28.70 -17.32
N ALA A 2 -0.94 -29.43 -16.68
CA ALA A 2 0.10 -28.81 -15.85
C ALA A 2 1.12 -28.17 -16.80
N ASP A 3 1.13 -26.84 -16.88
CA ASP A 3 2.25 -26.11 -17.45
C ASP A 3 3.50 -26.57 -16.71
N GLY A 4 4.46 -27.18 -17.40
CA GLY A 4 5.68 -27.80 -16.84
C GLY A 4 6.68 -26.81 -16.22
N LEU A 5 6.17 -25.79 -15.54
CA LEU A 5 6.88 -24.67 -14.95
C LEU A 5 6.56 -24.59 -13.45
N TRP A 6 7.46 -23.94 -12.71
CA TRP A 6 7.26 -23.66 -11.31
C TRP A 6 6.23 -22.57 -11.08
N GLN A 7 5.49 -22.66 -9.97
CA GLN A 7 4.71 -21.56 -9.43
C GLN A 7 5.07 -21.34 -7.97
N PHE A 8 5.15 -20.08 -7.54
CA PHE A 8 5.45 -19.74 -6.16
C PHE A 8 4.35 -18.87 -5.55
N TRP A 9 4.01 -19.16 -4.30
CA TRP A 9 3.20 -18.30 -3.43
C TRP A 9 4.04 -17.99 -2.20
N ILE A 10 4.20 -16.71 -1.91
CA ILE A 10 5.11 -16.24 -0.86
C ILE A 10 4.34 -15.30 0.05
N ASP A 11 4.46 -15.49 1.35
CA ASP A 11 4.04 -14.52 2.33
C ASP A 11 5.26 -14.00 3.08
N ARG A 12 5.59 -12.72 2.84
CA ARG A 12 6.67 -12.05 3.56
C ARG A 12 6.10 -11.35 4.79
N GLY A 13 6.16 -12.02 5.93
CA GLY A 13 5.86 -11.46 7.23
C GLY A 13 7.01 -10.63 7.82
N GLY A 14 6.82 -10.12 9.04
CA GLY A 14 7.84 -9.36 9.76
C GLY A 14 9.02 -10.20 10.23
N THR A 15 8.78 -11.43 10.71
CA THR A 15 9.83 -12.31 11.28
C THR A 15 10.30 -13.37 10.29
N PHE A 16 9.35 -14.06 9.65
CA PHE A 16 9.62 -15.13 8.71
C PHE A 16 8.95 -14.87 7.36
N THR A 17 9.58 -15.38 6.32
CA THR A 17 9.02 -15.48 4.97
C THR A 17 8.69 -16.93 4.71
N ASP A 18 7.41 -17.19 4.41
CA ASP A 18 6.90 -18.49 4.08
C ASP A 18 6.78 -18.62 2.56
N VAL A 19 7.36 -19.68 2.00
CA VAL A 19 7.40 -19.93 0.56
C VAL A 19 6.76 -21.26 0.26
N VAL A 20 5.75 -21.26 -0.61
CA VAL A 20 5.15 -22.45 -1.19
C VAL A 20 5.52 -22.50 -2.65
N GLY A 21 6.26 -23.54 -3.05
CA GLY A 21 6.57 -23.83 -4.45
C GLY A 21 5.75 -25.00 -4.96
N ARG A 22 5.19 -24.88 -6.16
CA ARG A 22 4.65 -26.01 -6.92
C ARG A 22 5.65 -26.38 -8.01
N ARG A 23 6.14 -27.61 -7.97
CA ARG A 23 7.03 -28.19 -8.97
C ARG A 23 6.29 -28.40 -10.30
N PRO A 24 7.03 -28.55 -11.43
CA PRO A 24 6.45 -28.93 -12.72
C PRO A 24 5.61 -30.21 -12.71
N ASP A 25 5.96 -31.17 -11.85
CA ASP A 25 5.20 -32.42 -11.67
C ASP A 25 3.91 -32.25 -10.84
N GLY A 26 3.67 -31.04 -10.33
CA GLY A 26 2.53 -30.67 -9.52
C GLY A 26 2.70 -30.85 -8.01
N THR A 27 3.82 -31.41 -7.55
CA THR A 27 4.09 -31.56 -6.11
C THR A 27 4.31 -30.20 -5.44
N LEU A 28 3.82 -30.08 -4.20
CA LEU A 28 4.01 -28.89 -3.38
C LEU A 28 5.21 -29.09 -2.45
N VAL A 29 6.03 -28.05 -2.35
CA VAL A 29 7.15 -27.96 -1.42
C VAL A 29 7.06 -26.65 -0.68
N THR A 30 7.44 -26.67 0.59
CA THR A 30 7.42 -25.48 1.45
C THR A 30 8.82 -25.17 1.93
N HIS A 31 9.11 -23.89 2.11
CA HIS A 31 10.36 -23.40 2.68
C HIS A 31 10.09 -22.20 3.58
N LYS A 32 10.90 -22.00 4.61
CA LYS A 32 10.74 -20.91 5.57
C LYS A 32 12.09 -20.29 5.86
N LEU A 33 12.17 -18.98 5.72
CA LEU A 33 13.39 -18.20 5.94
C LEU A 33 13.10 -17.07 6.93
N LEU A 34 14.14 -16.54 7.58
CA LEU A 34 14.03 -15.27 8.29
C LEU A 34 13.76 -14.14 7.27
N SER A 35 12.82 -13.25 7.57
CA SER A 35 12.45 -12.16 6.66
C SER A 35 13.55 -11.12 6.45
N ASP A 36 14.44 -11.00 7.43
CA ASP A 36 15.60 -10.12 7.42
C ASP A 36 16.82 -10.87 7.94
N ASN A 37 17.78 -11.12 7.05
CA ASN A 37 19.07 -11.76 7.37
C ASN A 37 20.15 -11.33 6.36
N PRO A 38 20.58 -10.06 6.40
CA PRO A 38 21.40 -9.44 5.36
C PRO A 38 22.81 -10.06 5.25
N GLU A 39 23.30 -10.76 6.28
CA GLU A 39 24.58 -11.46 6.25
C GLU A 39 24.56 -12.70 5.32
N HIS A 40 23.37 -13.24 5.04
CA HIS A 40 23.21 -14.46 4.25
C HIS A 40 22.53 -14.23 2.90
N TYR A 41 21.58 -13.30 2.80
CA TYR A 41 20.86 -13.01 1.56
C TYR A 41 20.28 -11.59 1.55
N GLY A 42 20.12 -11.02 0.35
CA GLY A 42 19.56 -9.67 0.17
C GLY A 42 18.04 -9.58 0.28
N ASP A 43 17.33 -10.69 0.01
CA ASP A 43 15.88 -10.81 0.17
C ASP A 43 15.44 -12.27 0.37
N ALA A 44 14.59 -12.51 1.37
CA ALA A 44 14.16 -13.85 1.75
C ALA A 44 13.24 -14.54 0.72
N ALA A 45 12.41 -13.77 0.01
CA ALA A 45 11.50 -14.33 -1.00
C ALA A 45 12.29 -14.81 -2.22
N VAL A 46 13.23 -13.97 -2.68
CA VAL A 46 14.16 -14.34 -3.76
C VAL A 46 14.99 -15.56 -3.33
N GLN A 47 15.57 -15.55 -2.12
CA GLN A 47 16.36 -16.67 -1.63
C GLN A 47 15.56 -17.98 -1.57
N GLY A 48 14.32 -17.94 -1.09
CA GLY A 48 13.46 -19.12 -1.04
C GLY A 48 13.17 -19.72 -2.42
N ILE A 49 13.00 -18.88 -3.45
CA ILE A 49 12.88 -19.34 -4.85
C ILE A 49 14.18 -20.01 -5.30
N ARG A 50 15.33 -19.40 -5.01
CA ARG A 50 16.65 -19.94 -5.38
C ARG A 50 16.90 -21.32 -4.75
N ASP A 51 16.61 -21.46 -3.47
CA ASP A 51 16.77 -22.70 -2.71
C ASP A 51 15.90 -23.82 -3.30
N LEU A 52 14.62 -23.54 -3.55
CA LEU A 52 13.69 -24.52 -4.11
C LEU A 52 14.02 -24.92 -5.56
N LEU A 53 14.63 -24.02 -6.33
CA LEU A 53 15.15 -24.31 -7.67
C LEU A 53 16.51 -25.03 -7.66
N GLY A 54 17.17 -25.13 -6.51
CA GLY A 54 18.50 -25.73 -6.35
C GLY A 54 19.61 -24.92 -7.03
N LEU A 55 19.50 -23.59 -7.04
CA LEU A 55 20.48 -22.73 -7.71
C LEU A 55 21.76 -22.58 -6.88
N ALA A 56 22.91 -22.57 -7.55
CA ALA A 56 24.18 -22.22 -6.92
C ALA A 56 24.18 -20.74 -6.46
N PRO A 57 25.02 -20.36 -5.47
CA PRO A 57 25.20 -18.96 -5.08
C PRO A 57 25.55 -18.08 -6.28
N GLY A 58 24.88 -16.94 -6.42
CA GLY A 58 25.11 -15.97 -7.51
C GLY A 58 24.58 -16.38 -8.90
N ALA A 59 24.12 -17.62 -9.11
CA ALA A 59 23.53 -18.01 -10.39
C ALA A 59 22.22 -17.25 -10.66
N PRO A 60 21.94 -16.74 -11.87
CA PRO A 60 20.70 -16.02 -12.14
C PRO A 60 19.48 -16.94 -12.02
N ILE A 61 18.34 -16.39 -11.61
CA ILE A 61 17.08 -17.15 -11.59
C ILE A 61 16.62 -17.36 -13.04
N PRO A 62 16.38 -18.61 -13.49
CA PRO A 62 15.93 -18.88 -14.84
C PRO A 62 14.43 -18.58 -14.96
N SER A 63 14.08 -17.34 -15.31
CA SER A 63 12.69 -16.85 -15.45
C SER A 63 11.81 -17.78 -16.30
N ALA A 64 12.36 -18.35 -17.37
CA ALA A 64 11.66 -19.29 -18.25
C ALA A 64 11.21 -20.60 -17.57
N ARG A 65 11.71 -20.91 -16.37
CA ARG A 65 11.28 -22.08 -15.56
C ARG A 65 10.14 -21.76 -14.60
N ILE A 66 9.69 -20.50 -14.53
CA ILE A 66 8.71 -20.02 -13.56
C ILE A 66 7.52 -19.41 -14.30
N ALA A 67 6.34 -19.96 -14.10
CA ALA A 67 5.10 -19.43 -14.69
C ALA A 67 4.62 -18.17 -13.96
N ALA A 68 4.68 -18.17 -12.63
CA ALA A 68 4.23 -17.03 -11.82
C ALA A 68 4.80 -17.05 -10.40
N VAL A 69 4.94 -15.85 -9.83
CA VAL A 69 5.23 -15.62 -8.41
C VAL A 69 4.14 -14.72 -7.86
N LYS A 70 3.46 -15.15 -6.80
CA LYS A 70 2.39 -14.42 -6.12
C LYS A 70 2.82 -14.11 -4.69
N MET A 71 2.74 -12.86 -4.28
CA MET A 71 3.32 -12.41 -3.02
C MET A 71 2.34 -11.64 -2.15
N GLY A 72 2.21 -12.03 -0.88
CA GLY A 72 1.73 -11.18 0.21
C GLY A 72 2.90 -10.54 0.93
N THR A 73 2.72 -9.33 1.48
CA THR A 73 3.77 -8.70 2.27
C THR A 73 3.22 -7.79 3.37
N THR A 74 3.87 -7.82 4.53
CA THR A 74 3.58 -6.89 5.64
C THR A 74 4.44 -5.62 5.60
N VAL A 75 5.25 -5.40 4.55
CA VAL A 75 6.16 -4.23 4.46
C VAL A 75 5.42 -2.90 4.61
N ALA A 76 4.28 -2.73 3.93
CA ALA A 76 3.46 -1.52 4.06
C ALA A 76 2.88 -1.34 5.47
N THR A 77 2.26 -2.39 6.01
CA THR A 77 1.65 -2.37 7.34
C THR A 77 2.70 -2.04 8.41
N ASN A 78 3.87 -2.68 8.37
CA ASN A 78 4.94 -2.44 9.33
C ASN A 78 5.52 -1.03 9.18
N ALA A 79 5.75 -0.55 7.95
CA ALA A 79 6.21 0.82 7.72
C ALA A 79 5.21 1.87 8.25
N LEU A 80 3.91 1.59 8.16
CA LEU A 80 2.86 2.45 8.71
C LEU A 80 2.84 2.43 10.25
N LEU A 81 2.90 1.23 10.86
CA LEU A 81 2.90 1.03 12.31
C LEU A 81 4.15 1.64 12.97
N GLU A 82 5.32 1.45 12.36
CA GLU A 82 6.61 1.93 12.87
C GLU A 82 6.92 3.38 12.47
N ARG A 83 6.03 4.05 11.72
CA ARG A 83 6.25 5.41 11.18
C ARG A 83 7.54 5.54 10.36
N LYS A 84 7.86 4.52 9.58
CA LYS A 84 9.06 4.45 8.72
C LYS A 84 8.73 4.66 7.24
N GLY A 85 7.74 5.49 6.93
CA GLY A 85 7.39 5.91 5.56
C GLY A 85 8.31 6.95 4.95
N GLU A 86 8.01 7.33 3.70
CA GLU A 86 8.71 8.41 3.01
C GLU A 86 8.27 9.78 3.54
N ARG A 87 9.23 10.72 3.68
CA ARG A 87 8.92 12.11 4.04
C ARG A 87 7.96 12.68 2.99
N THR A 88 6.76 13.07 3.42
CA THR A 88 5.65 13.40 2.53
C THR A 88 5.19 14.84 2.72
N LEU A 89 5.05 15.58 1.62
CA LEU A 89 4.42 16.89 1.54
C LEU A 89 2.92 16.72 1.28
N LEU A 90 2.08 17.52 1.94
CA LEU A 90 0.68 17.72 1.53
C LEU A 90 0.56 19.01 0.73
N ALA A 91 0.10 18.92 -0.51
CA ALA A 91 -0.32 20.07 -1.30
C ALA A 91 -1.85 20.13 -1.33
N THR A 92 -2.44 21.20 -0.81
CA THR A 92 -3.90 21.34 -0.66
C THR A 92 -4.36 22.73 -1.07
N THR A 93 -5.65 22.88 -1.36
CA THR A 93 -6.26 24.18 -1.66
C THR A 93 -6.01 25.20 -0.53
N ARG A 94 -5.68 26.45 -0.88
CA ARG A 94 -5.55 27.54 0.10
C ARG A 94 -6.78 27.65 1.02
N GLY A 95 -6.51 27.80 2.33
CA GLY A 95 -7.50 27.79 3.40
C GLY A 95 -7.80 26.41 3.98
N PHE A 96 -7.22 25.33 3.42
CA PHE A 96 -7.45 23.94 3.86
C PHE A 96 -6.21 23.29 4.47
N ARG A 97 -5.19 24.09 4.85
CA ARG A 97 -3.93 23.62 5.46
C ARG A 97 -4.13 22.56 6.55
N ASP A 98 -5.05 22.82 7.47
CA ASP A 98 -5.25 21.99 8.66
C ASP A 98 -6.42 21.00 8.52
N ALA A 99 -7.00 20.85 7.32
CA ALA A 99 -8.21 20.05 7.12
C ALA A 99 -8.04 18.58 7.57
N LEU A 100 -6.89 17.95 7.27
CA LEU A 100 -6.61 16.57 7.68
C LEU A 100 -6.28 16.45 9.17
N ARG A 101 -5.60 17.45 9.73
CA ARG A 101 -5.31 17.56 11.17
C ARG A 101 -6.59 17.67 11.99
N ILE A 102 -7.51 18.52 11.58
CA ILE A 102 -8.82 18.72 12.21
C ILE A 102 -9.70 17.47 12.01
N GLY A 103 -9.65 16.88 10.82
CA GLY A 103 -10.46 15.73 10.45
C GLY A 103 -11.95 16.03 10.59
N TYR A 104 -12.66 15.20 11.36
CA TYR A 104 -14.10 15.38 11.64
C TYR A 104 -14.38 15.96 13.03
N GLN A 105 -13.37 16.54 13.69
CA GLN A 105 -13.46 17.05 15.07
C GLN A 105 -13.86 16.01 16.13
N ALA A 106 -13.86 14.72 15.76
CA ALA A 106 -14.14 13.63 16.67
C ALA A 106 -12.98 13.44 17.65
N ARG A 107 -13.30 13.28 18.95
CA ARG A 107 -12.31 12.92 19.97
C ARG A 107 -12.01 11.42 19.86
N PRO A 108 -10.72 11.00 19.80
CA PRO A 108 -10.37 9.58 19.78
C PRO A 108 -10.91 8.82 21.01
N ARG A 109 -10.83 9.46 22.18
CA ARG A 109 -11.43 8.97 23.42
C ARG A 109 -12.30 10.07 24.02
N LEU A 110 -13.61 9.84 24.07
CA LEU A 110 -14.61 10.87 24.38
C LEU A 110 -14.40 11.53 25.74
N PHE A 111 -13.97 10.74 26.74
CA PHE A 111 -13.86 11.15 28.13
C PHE A 111 -12.46 11.60 28.56
N ASP A 112 -11.47 11.53 27.66
CA ASP A 112 -10.13 12.01 27.97
C ASP A 112 -10.15 13.54 28.12
N ARG A 113 -9.66 14.00 29.28
CA ARG A 113 -9.45 15.44 29.52
C ARG A 113 -8.25 15.98 28.75
N HIS A 114 -7.24 15.14 28.52
CA HIS A 114 -6.07 15.45 27.71
C HIS A 114 -6.18 14.73 26.37
N ILE A 115 -6.60 15.47 25.35
CA ILE A 115 -6.86 14.90 24.02
C ILE A 115 -5.53 14.72 23.30
N MET A 116 -5.13 13.48 23.11
CA MET A 116 -4.02 13.12 22.24
C MET A 116 -4.56 12.85 20.84
N LEU A 117 -4.22 13.73 19.90
CA LEU A 117 -4.55 13.52 18.49
C LEU A 117 -3.51 12.58 17.85
N PRO A 118 -3.92 11.74 16.88
CA PRO A 118 -2.98 10.93 16.11
C PRO A 118 -1.90 11.79 15.45
N GLU A 119 -0.72 11.20 15.30
CA GLU A 119 0.39 11.75 14.55
C GLU A 119 0.06 11.81 13.05
N LEU A 120 0.50 12.87 12.39
CA LEU A 120 0.31 13.05 10.96
C LEU A 120 1.38 12.31 10.15
N LEU A 121 1.00 11.73 9.03
CA LEU A 121 1.94 11.07 8.12
C LEU A 121 2.71 12.06 7.23
N TYR A 122 2.15 13.23 6.96
CA TYR A 122 2.82 14.29 6.22
C TYR A 122 3.63 15.18 7.16
N GLN A 123 4.79 15.64 6.67
CA GLN A 123 5.72 16.46 7.43
C GLN A 123 5.42 17.97 7.31
N SER A 124 4.96 18.40 6.13
CA SER A 124 4.69 19.81 5.84
C SER A 124 3.51 19.96 4.91
N VAL A 125 2.98 21.18 4.85
CA VAL A 125 1.83 21.54 4.01
C VAL A 125 2.16 22.76 3.17
N VAL A 126 1.89 22.68 1.88
CA VAL A 126 1.82 23.81 0.96
C VAL A 126 0.37 24.04 0.56
N GLU A 127 0.00 25.31 0.53
CA GLU A 127 -1.30 25.75 0.04
C GLU A 127 -1.15 26.20 -1.41
N ILE A 128 -1.99 25.64 -2.27
CA ILE A 128 -2.04 25.96 -3.70
C ILE A 128 -3.14 26.99 -3.90
N ASP A 129 -2.85 27.98 -4.76
CA ASP A 129 -3.75 29.08 -5.05
C ASP A 129 -4.64 28.69 -6.21
N GLU A 130 -5.72 27.99 -5.87
CA GLU A 130 -6.74 27.59 -6.81
C GLU A 130 -8.07 27.39 -6.11
N ARG A 131 -9.18 27.45 -6.85
CA ARG A 131 -10.48 27.04 -6.34
C ARG A 131 -11.41 26.65 -7.48
N VAL A 132 -11.96 25.45 -7.37
CA VAL A 132 -13.08 24.98 -8.19
C VAL A 132 -14.27 24.75 -7.26
N ASP A 133 -15.47 25.11 -7.68
CA ASP A 133 -16.68 24.87 -6.92
C ASP A 133 -17.28 23.46 -7.16
N VAL A 134 -18.52 23.25 -6.69
CA VAL A 134 -19.21 21.97 -6.80
C VAL A 134 -19.72 21.66 -8.22
N ASP A 135 -19.93 22.70 -9.03
CA ASP A 135 -20.46 22.61 -10.39
C ASP A 135 -19.34 22.60 -11.45
N GLY A 136 -18.12 22.93 -11.04
CA GLY A 136 -16.91 22.89 -11.86
C GLY A 136 -16.43 24.27 -12.29
N GLU A 137 -17.06 25.33 -11.80
CA GLU A 137 -16.66 26.70 -12.10
C GLU A 137 -15.36 27.03 -11.36
N VAL A 138 -14.43 27.63 -12.11
CA VAL A 138 -13.14 28.07 -11.57
C VAL A 138 -13.35 29.41 -10.88
N LEU A 139 -13.44 29.37 -9.54
CA LEU A 139 -13.57 30.57 -8.71
C LEU A 139 -12.22 31.30 -8.55
N VAL A 140 -11.14 30.53 -8.48
CA VAL A 140 -9.76 31.05 -8.44
C VAL A 140 -8.93 30.22 -9.42
N PRO A 141 -8.36 30.83 -10.48
CA PRO A 141 -7.49 30.13 -11.42
C PRO A 141 -6.28 29.54 -10.71
N PHE A 142 -5.78 28.39 -11.20
CA PHE A 142 -4.55 27.79 -10.70
C PHE A 142 -3.34 28.67 -10.99
N ASP A 143 -2.64 29.12 -9.94
CA ASP A 143 -1.38 29.85 -10.04
C ASP A 143 -0.19 28.87 -10.16
N ALA A 144 0.26 28.64 -11.40
CA ALA A 144 1.36 27.72 -11.69
C ALA A 144 2.70 28.20 -11.13
N ASP A 145 2.96 29.51 -11.12
CA ASP A 145 4.25 30.06 -10.68
C ASP A 145 4.38 29.99 -9.16
N ALA A 146 3.31 30.33 -8.43
CA ALA A 146 3.24 30.17 -6.99
C ALA A 146 3.35 28.69 -6.58
N ALA A 147 2.65 27.79 -7.28
CA ALA A 147 2.72 26.35 -7.04
C ALA A 147 4.15 25.82 -7.26
N ARG A 148 4.81 26.24 -8.36
CA ARG A 148 6.20 25.84 -8.64
C ARG A 148 7.14 26.30 -7.54
N LEU A 149 7.05 27.56 -7.12
CA LEU A 149 7.89 28.10 -6.04
C LEU A 149 7.71 27.29 -4.75
N ALA A 150 6.46 27.08 -4.31
CA ALA A 150 6.16 26.36 -3.07
C ALA A 150 6.66 24.91 -3.11
N LEU A 151 6.43 24.20 -4.22
CA LEU A 151 6.90 22.82 -4.42
C LEU A 151 8.43 22.75 -4.49
N SER A 152 9.09 23.70 -5.17
CA SER A 152 10.56 23.77 -5.23
C SER A 152 11.19 24.01 -3.86
N THR A 153 10.58 24.85 -3.01
CA THR A 153 11.05 25.04 -1.63
C THR A 153 10.96 23.75 -0.82
N ALA A 154 9.84 23.03 -0.90
CA ALA A 154 9.69 21.75 -0.20
C ALA A 154 10.68 20.69 -0.72
N TYR A 155 10.92 20.67 -2.04
CA TYR A 155 11.91 19.79 -2.66
C TYR A 155 13.34 20.12 -2.19
N ALA A 156 13.70 21.41 -2.11
CA ALA A 156 14.99 21.85 -1.58
C ALA A 156 15.19 21.45 -0.11
N ALA A 157 14.11 21.33 0.68
CA ALA A 157 14.13 20.80 2.05
C ALA A 157 14.25 19.25 2.13
N GLY A 158 14.49 18.59 1.00
CA GLY A 158 14.75 17.15 0.90
C GLY A 158 13.49 16.28 0.85
N ILE A 159 12.31 16.85 0.64
CA ILE A 159 11.07 16.07 0.46
C ILE A 159 11.01 15.56 -0.99
N ARG A 160 10.65 14.29 -1.18
CA ARG A 160 10.58 13.63 -2.50
C ARG A 160 9.23 13.00 -2.81
N SER A 161 8.35 12.90 -1.81
CA SER A 161 6.98 12.43 -1.96
C SER A 161 5.99 13.56 -1.70
N VAL A 162 4.95 13.66 -2.54
CA VAL A 162 3.87 14.64 -2.38
C VAL A 162 2.50 13.98 -2.58
N ALA A 163 1.59 14.25 -1.65
CA ALA A 163 0.16 14.02 -1.78
C ALA A 163 -0.51 15.33 -2.19
N ILE A 164 -1.14 15.35 -3.37
CA ILE A 164 -1.89 16.51 -3.85
C ILE A 164 -3.37 16.23 -3.64
N VAL A 165 -4.04 17.10 -2.89
CA VAL A 165 -5.42 16.96 -2.45
C VAL A 165 -6.14 18.30 -2.61
N LEU A 166 -6.70 18.53 -3.80
CA LEU A 166 -7.42 19.78 -4.07
C LEU A 166 -8.93 19.60 -3.87
N MET A 167 -9.61 20.69 -3.50
CA MET A 167 -11.05 20.71 -3.34
C MET A 167 -11.74 20.40 -4.67
N HIS A 168 -12.80 19.58 -4.61
CA HIS A 168 -13.56 19.11 -5.78
C HIS A 168 -12.79 18.34 -6.88
N ALA A 169 -11.49 18.05 -6.68
CA ALA A 169 -10.66 17.32 -7.64
C ALA A 169 -11.17 15.90 -7.98
N TYR A 170 -11.95 15.28 -7.07
CA TYR A 170 -12.62 14.00 -7.33
C TYR A 170 -13.52 14.01 -8.57
N ARG A 171 -13.98 15.19 -9.01
CA ARG A 171 -14.79 15.40 -10.21
C ARG A 171 -14.11 16.30 -11.24
N TYR A 172 -13.35 17.31 -10.79
CA TYR A 172 -12.69 18.31 -11.65
C TYR A 172 -11.16 18.29 -11.42
N PRO A 173 -10.44 17.31 -12.00
CA PRO A 173 -9.04 17.02 -11.64
C PRO A 173 -8.00 17.96 -12.28
N HIS A 174 -8.41 18.89 -13.14
CA HIS A 174 -7.49 19.67 -14.00
C HIS A 174 -6.39 20.40 -13.23
N HIS A 175 -6.73 21.09 -12.12
CA HIS A 175 -5.73 21.76 -11.30
C HIS A 175 -4.80 20.78 -10.57
N GLU A 176 -5.34 19.62 -10.15
CA GLU A 176 -4.55 18.59 -9.48
C GLU A 176 -3.53 17.97 -10.46
N LEU A 177 -3.93 17.75 -11.71
CA LEU A 177 -3.06 17.30 -12.79
C LEU A 177 -1.98 18.33 -13.15
N ALA A 178 -2.33 19.63 -13.20
CA ALA A 178 -1.37 20.71 -13.46
C ALA A 178 -0.31 20.80 -12.34
N CYS A 179 -0.75 20.75 -11.07
CA CYS A 179 0.14 20.71 -9.92
C CYS A 179 1.06 19.47 -9.95
N ALA A 180 0.52 18.31 -10.35
CA ALA A 180 1.29 17.08 -10.50
C ALA A 180 2.36 17.17 -11.58
N ALA A 181 2.06 17.81 -12.72
CA ALA A 181 3.04 18.03 -13.79
C ALA A 181 4.22 18.85 -13.27
N ILE A 182 3.95 19.96 -12.57
CA ILE A 182 4.98 20.80 -11.95
C ILE A 182 5.80 20.00 -10.91
N ALA A 183 5.16 19.24 -10.03
CA ALA A 183 5.87 18.41 -9.05
C ALA A 183 6.82 17.40 -9.72
N ARG A 184 6.36 16.75 -10.81
CA ARG A 184 7.20 15.82 -11.58
C ARG A 184 8.36 16.52 -12.27
N GLU A 185 8.15 17.69 -12.86
CA GLU A 185 9.21 18.49 -13.48
C GLU A 185 10.28 18.93 -12.48
N ILE A 186 9.89 19.26 -11.24
CA ILE A 186 10.83 19.60 -10.15
C ILE A 186 11.66 18.38 -9.73
N GLY A 187 11.12 17.17 -9.87
CA GLY A 187 11.81 15.91 -9.57
C GLY A 187 11.24 15.13 -8.38
N PHE A 188 10.03 15.42 -7.91
CA PHE A 188 9.36 14.55 -6.94
C PHE A 188 9.24 13.13 -7.51
N THR A 189 9.77 12.15 -6.79
CA THR A 189 9.81 10.75 -7.24
C THR A 189 8.49 10.03 -6.97
N GLN A 190 7.69 10.54 -6.04
CA GLN A 190 6.33 10.07 -5.78
C GLN A 190 5.36 11.25 -5.78
N VAL A 191 4.31 11.14 -6.59
CA VAL A 191 3.23 12.13 -6.70
C VAL A 191 1.90 11.39 -6.67
N SER A 192 1.23 11.42 -5.52
CA SER A 192 -0.09 10.81 -5.33
C SER A 192 -1.19 11.85 -5.51
N LEU A 193 -2.16 11.56 -6.38
CA LEU A 193 -3.26 12.46 -6.71
C LEU A 193 -4.54 11.97 -6.03
N SER A 194 -5.25 12.88 -5.38
CA SER A 194 -6.41 12.48 -4.59
C SER A 194 -7.56 11.95 -5.43
N HIS A 195 -7.77 12.49 -6.64
CA HIS A 195 -8.76 11.95 -7.57
C HIS A 195 -8.41 10.55 -8.11
N VAL A 196 -7.15 10.11 -8.01
CA VAL A 196 -6.73 8.76 -8.43
C VAL A 196 -6.75 7.81 -7.23
N ALA A 197 -6.18 8.22 -6.10
CA ALA A 197 -6.06 7.40 -4.92
C ALA A 197 -7.42 7.10 -4.26
N SER A 198 -8.33 8.08 -4.23
CA SER A 198 -9.67 7.93 -3.66
C SER A 198 -10.65 8.92 -4.34
N PRO A 199 -11.27 8.55 -5.48
CA PRO A 199 -12.15 9.42 -6.28
C PRO A 199 -13.51 9.71 -5.63
N LEU A 200 -13.55 9.98 -4.33
CA LEU A 200 -14.76 10.21 -3.54
C LEU A 200 -14.81 11.65 -3.00
N ILE A 201 -16.03 12.17 -2.86
CA ILE A 201 -16.30 13.58 -2.54
C ILE A 201 -15.66 14.08 -1.23
N LYS A 202 -15.60 13.27 -0.18
CA LYS A 202 -15.21 13.69 1.18
C LYS A 202 -13.70 13.98 1.27
N LEU A 203 -13.36 15.26 1.45
CA LEU A 203 -11.97 15.75 1.47
C LEU A 203 -11.08 15.04 2.50
N VAL A 204 -11.55 14.87 3.75
CA VAL A 204 -10.74 14.28 4.83
C VAL A 204 -10.37 12.83 4.52
N GLY A 205 -11.37 11.98 4.27
CA GLY A 205 -11.10 10.56 3.96
C GLY A 205 -10.32 10.37 2.65
N ARG A 206 -10.61 11.17 1.62
CA ARG A 206 -9.85 11.18 0.37
C ARG A 206 -8.40 11.61 0.61
N GLY A 207 -8.20 12.68 1.36
CA GLY A 207 -6.89 13.25 1.64
C GLY A 207 -6.02 12.32 2.48
N ASP A 208 -6.55 11.75 3.57
CA ASP A 208 -5.81 10.79 4.39
C ASP A 208 -5.38 9.56 3.58
N THR A 209 -6.25 9.03 2.72
CA THR A 209 -5.91 7.92 1.80
C THR A 209 -4.80 8.30 0.82
N THR A 210 -4.83 9.53 0.29
CA THR A 210 -3.82 10.04 -0.64
C THR A 210 -2.46 10.21 0.05
N VAL A 211 -2.47 10.67 1.30
CA VAL A 211 -1.27 10.79 2.12
C VAL A 211 -0.69 9.42 2.45
N VAL A 212 -1.51 8.45 2.83
CA VAL A 212 -1.07 7.05 3.05
C VAL A 212 -0.39 6.49 1.80
N ASP A 213 -1.01 6.70 0.63
CA ASP A 213 -0.43 6.27 -0.63
C ASP A 213 0.94 6.92 -0.91
N ALA A 214 1.04 8.24 -0.76
CA ALA A 214 2.30 8.98 -0.96
C ALA A 214 3.39 8.53 0.04
N TYR A 215 2.99 8.22 1.27
CA TYR A 215 3.88 7.83 2.35
C TYR A 215 4.45 6.40 2.16
N LEU A 216 3.65 5.47 1.64
CA LEU A 216 3.99 4.04 1.56
C LEU A 216 4.47 3.59 0.18
N SER A 217 3.94 4.16 -0.91
CA SER A 217 4.26 3.74 -2.29
C SER A 217 5.77 3.71 -2.60
N PRO A 218 6.61 4.67 -2.15
CA PRO A 218 8.05 4.63 -2.41
C PRO A 218 8.75 3.40 -1.80
N ILE A 219 8.34 2.99 -0.60
CA ILE A 219 8.92 1.85 0.10
C ILE A 219 8.54 0.55 -0.61
N LEU A 220 7.27 0.44 -0.97
CA LEU A 220 6.77 -0.72 -1.71
C LEU A 220 7.43 -0.84 -3.07
N ARG A 221 7.54 0.26 -3.82
CA ARG A 221 8.18 0.23 -5.14
C ARG A 221 9.63 -0.19 -5.04
N ARG A 222 10.41 0.33 -4.08
CA ARG A 222 11.79 -0.16 -3.83
C ARG A 222 11.86 -1.66 -3.55
N TYR A 223 10.88 -2.20 -2.82
CA TYR A 223 10.82 -3.63 -2.54
C TYR A 223 10.45 -4.44 -3.79
N VAL A 224 9.39 -4.03 -4.49
CA VAL A 224 8.92 -4.65 -5.73
C VAL A 224 10.02 -4.65 -6.78
N ASP A 225 10.68 -3.52 -7.00
CA ASP A 225 11.73 -3.36 -8.02
C ASP A 225 12.94 -4.27 -7.70
N ARG A 226 13.29 -4.43 -6.42
CA ARG A 226 14.35 -5.36 -5.99
C ARG A 226 14.00 -6.80 -6.35
N VAL A 227 12.77 -7.24 -6.05
CA VAL A 227 12.33 -8.60 -6.36
C VAL A 227 12.19 -8.80 -7.88
N ALA A 228 11.63 -7.83 -8.59
CA ALA A 228 11.48 -7.88 -10.04
C ALA A 228 12.82 -7.95 -10.77
N ALA A 229 13.85 -7.22 -10.30
CA ALA A 229 15.19 -7.27 -10.87
C ALA A 229 15.81 -8.68 -10.82
N GLU A 230 15.54 -9.44 -9.76
CA GLU A 230 16.03 -10.81 -9.59
C GLU A 230 15.21 -11.84 -10.40
N LEU A 231 13.94 -11.55 -10.65
CA LEU A 231 13.02 -12.46 -11.34
C LEU A 231 12.93 -12.22 -12.86
N GLY A 232 13.34 -11.06 -13.37
CA GLY A 232 13.23 -10.71 -14.79
C GLY A 232 11.77 -10.66 -15.24
N ASP A 233 11.44 -11.31 -16.36
CA ASP A 233 10.11 -11.24 -17.01
C ASP A 233 9.05 -12.18 -16.40
N VAL A 234 9.29 -12.73 -15.20
CA VAL A 234 8.30 -13.59 -14.53
C VAL A 234 7.03 -12.79 -14.22
N ASN A 235 5.87 -13.43 -14.38
CA ASN A 235 4.60 -12.86 -13.92
C ASN A 235 4.59 -12.73 -12.39
N LEU A 236 4.95 -11.53 -11.91
CA LEU A 236 5.01 -11.17 -10.51
C LEU A 236 3.73 -10.44 -10.09
N GLN A 237 3.00 -11.03 -9.15
CA GLN A 237 1.73 -10.51 -8.65
C GLN A 237 1.80 -10.27 -7.15
N PHE A 238 1.13 -9.22 -6.68
CA PHE A 238 1.02 -8.90 -5.25
C PHE A 238 -0.43 -8.98 -4.77
N MET A 239 -0.60 -9.52 -3.57
CA MET A 239 -1.87 -9.55 -2.86
C MET A 239 -2.23 -8.12 -2.44
N GLN A 240 -3.50 -7.77 -2.59
CA GLN A 240 -4.07 -6.50 -2.19
C GLN A 240 -4.94 -6.66 -0.93
N SER A 241 -5.20 -5.56 -0.23
CA SER A 241 -6.03 -5.52 0.97
C SER A 241 -7.48 -6.02 0.78
N ASN A 242 -7.95 -6.04 -0.47
CA ASN A 242 -9.28 -6.55 -0.85
C ASN A 242 -9.30 -8.08 -1.08
N GLY A 243 -8.16 -8.77 -0.94
CA GLY A 243 -8.00 -10.21 -1.20
C GLY A 243 -7.74 -10.59 -2.66
N GLY A 244 -7.58 -9.61 -3.56
CA GLY A 244 -7.25 -9.80 -4.97
C GLY A 244 -5.74 -9.76 -5.24
N LEU A 245 -5.34 -10.21 -6.44
CA LEU A 245 -3.97 -10.10 -6.94
C LEU A 245 -3.89 -9.01 -8.01
N THR A 246 -2.83 -8.21 -7.96
CA THR A 246 -2.50 -7.23 -9.00
C THR A 246 -1.07 -7.42 -9.53
N ASP A 247 -0.81 -6.96 -10.75
CA ASP A 247 0.54 -6.88 -11.30
C ASP A 247 1.42 -5.98 -10.41
N ALA A 248 2.68 -6.39 -10.21
CA ALA A 248 3.66 -5.68 -9.40
C ALA A 248 3.80 -4.18 -9.74
N ARG A 249 3.67 -3.80 -11.02
CA ARG A 249 3.80 -2.41 -11.48
C ARG A 249 2.61 -1.53 -11.08
N LEU A 250 1.46 -2.16 -10.82
CA LEU A 250 0.21 -1.51 -10.43
C LEU A 250 0.00 -1.51 -8.91
N PHE A 251 0.90 -2.13 -8.14
CA PHE A 251 0.77 -2.23 -6.70
C PHE A 251 1.08 -0.89 -6.01
N GLN A 252 0.11 -0.37 -5.26
CA GLN A 252 0.16 0.95 -4.63
C GLN A 252 0.11 0.86 -3.10
N GLY A 253 0.63 1.89 -2.42
CA GLY A 253 0.70 2.01 -0.96
C GLY A 253 -0.63 1.73 -0.26
N LYS A 254 -1.70 2.37 -0.74
CA LYS A 254 -3.05 2.23 -0.16
C LYS A 254 -3.64 0.81 -0.25
N ASP A 255 -3.22 0.02 -1.25
CA ASP A 255 -3.77 -1.32 -1.51
C ASP A 255 -2.94 -2.44 -0.88
N ALA A 256 -1.83 -2.10 -0.22
CA ALA A 256 -0.89 -3.06 0.36
C ALA A 256 -1.10 -3.32 1.85
N ILE A 257 -1.83 -2.44 2.53
CA ILE A 257 -2.05 -2.51 3.97
C ILE A 257 -2.91 -3.74 4.29
N LEU A 258 -2.43 -4.60 5.19
CA LEU A 258 -3.09 -5.87 5.56
C LEU A 258 -3.29 -6.86 4.37
N SER A 259 -2.46 -6.77 3.32
CA SER A 259 -2.52 -7.72 2.20
C SER A 259 -2.20 -9.17 2.58
N GLY A 260 -1.26 -9.40 3.51
CA GLY A 260 -0.95 -10.75 4.03
C GLY A 260 -2.15 -11.42 4.70
N PRO A 261 -2.72 -10.81 5.77
CA PRO A 261 -3.93 -11.33 6.43
C PRO A 261 -5.11 -11.50 5.47
N ALA A 262 -5.25 -10.61 4.47
CA ALA A 262 -6.25 -10.76 3.42
C ALA A 262 -6.08 -12.09 2.65
N GLY A 263 -4.87 -12.45 2.25
CA GLY A 263 -4.58 -13.75 1.65
C GLY A 263 -4.90 -14.93 2.57
N GLY A 264 -4.60 -14.79 3.87
CA GLY A 264 -4.92 -15.77 4.90
C GLY A 264 -6.42 -16.06 5.00
N ILE A 265 -7.27 -15.03 5.02
CA ILE A 265 -8.74 -15.18 5.04
C ILE A 265 -9.24 -15.89 3.79
N VAL A 266 -8.74 -15.51 2.61
CA VAL A 266 -9.14 -16.16 1.36
C VAL A 266 -8.79 -17.65 1.40
N GLY A 267 -7.58 -17.99 1.84
CA GLY A 267 -7.14 -19.37 2.00
C GLY A 267 -7.98 -20.15 3.03
N ALA A 268 -8.24 -19.56 4.19
CA ALA A 268 -9.05 -20.17 5.24
C ALA A 268 -10.49 -20.41 4.79
N ALA A 269 -11.12 -19.42 4.15
CA ALA A 269 -12.49 -19.53 3.65
C ALA A 269 -12.61 -20.61 2.57
N GLU A 270 -11.69 -20.66 1.59
CA GLU A 270 -11.73 -21.67 0.54
C GLU A 270 -11.40 -23.08 1.07
N THR A 271 -10.56 -23.19 2.10
CA THR A 271 -10.28 -24.47 2.78
C THR A 271 -11.50 -24.94 3.57
N ALA A 272 -12.15 -24.03 4.31
CA ALA A 272 -13.35 -24.31 5.09
C ALA A 272 -14.51 -24.77 4.20
N LYS A 273 -14.77 -24.07 3.08
CA LYS A 273 -15.79 -24.46 2.10
C LYS A 273 -15.58 -25.88 1.58
N ARG A 274 -14.33 -26.26 1.26
CA ARG A 274 -14.00 -27.63 0.81
C ARG A 274 -14.25 -28.68 1.90
N ALA A 275 -14.15 -28.29 3.16
CA ALA A 275 -14.50 -29.13 4.30
C ALA A 275 -15.99 -29.07 4.68
N GLY A 276 -16.82 -28.31 3.94
CA GLY A 276 -18.26 -28.18 4.18
C GLY A 276 -18.64 -27.13 5.22
N PHE A 277 -17.73 -26.22 5.57
CA PHE A 277 -17.98 -25.13 6.51
C PHE A 277 -18.08 -23.78 5.78
N ASP A 278 -19.26 -23.16 5.83
CA ASP A 278 -19.51 -21.84 5.22
C ASP A 278 -19.34 -20.68 6.22
N ARG A 279 -19.04 -21.00 7.48
CA ARG A 279 -18.88 -20.02 8.56
C ARG A 279 -17.64 -20.35 9.39
N ILE A 280 -16.71 -19.41 9.47
CA ILE A 280 -15.46 -19.55 10.25
C ILE A 280 -15.07 -18.24 10.92
N ILE A 281 -14.33 -18.38 12.02
CA ILE A 281 -13.53 -17.31 12.60
C ILE A 281 -12.07 -17.68 12.35
N GLY A 282 -11.38 -16.83 11.59
CA GLY A 282 -9.94 -16.91 11.41
C GLY A 282 -9.22 -16.26 12.61
N PHE A 283 -8.19 -16.93 13.09
CA PHE A 283 -7.31 -16.43 14.15
C PHE A 283 -5.87 -16.73 13.72
N ASP A 284 -5.13 -15.70 13.32
CA ASP A 284 -3.74 -15.80 12.89
C ASP A 284 -2.86 -15.02 13.87
N MET A 285 -1.90 -15.70 14.49
CA MET A 285 -1.04 -15.12 15.51
C MET A 285 0.42 -15.23 15.05
N GLY A 286 1.00 -14.08 14.71
CA GLY A 286 2.41 -13.95 14.40
C GLY A 286 3.26 -13.53 15.60
N GLY A 287 4.53 -13.20 15.33
CA GLY A 287 5.44 -12.66 16.35
C GLY A 287 5.23 -11.18 16.66
N THR A 288 4.46 -10.45 15.84
CA THR A 288 4.29 -8.99 15.92
C THR A 288 2.83 -8.58 16.11
N SER A 289 1.90 -9.28 15.45
CA SER A 289 0.46 -8.97 15.45
C SER A 289 -0.37 -10.24 15.62
N THR A 290 -1.65 -10.06 15.97
CA THR A 290 -2.67 -11.10 15.89
C THR A 290 -3.81 -10.59 15.04
N ASP A 291 -4.15 -11.29 13.98
CA ASP A 291 -5.16 -10.92 13.01
C ASP A 291 -6.38 -11.84 13.15
N VAL A 292 -7.55 -11.25 13.42
CA VAL A 292 -8.82 -11.96 13.59
C VAL A 292 -9.79 -11.54 12.50
N ALA A 293 -10.46 -12.54 11.91
CA ALA A 293 -11.39 -12.31 10.81
C ALA A 293 -12.62 -13.22 10.91
N HIS A 294 -13.72 -12.77 10.31
CA HIS A 294 -14.96 -13.54 10.25
C HIS A 294 -15.35 -13.76 8.78
N PHE A 295 -15.76 -14.99 8.46
CA PHE A 295 -16.34 -15.33 7.17
C PHE A 295 -17.65 -16.07 7.41
N ALA A 296 -18.73 -15.58 6.81
CA ALA A 296 -20.06 -16.19 6.91
C ALA A 296 -20.76 -16.20 5.55
N GLY A 297 -20.24 -17.02 4.62
CA GLY A 297 -20.73 -17.13 3.24
C GLY A 297 -20.24 -16.02 2.30
N THR A 298 -19.91 -14.84 2.82
CA THR A 298 -19.34 -13.71 2.06
C THR A 298 -18.14 -13.11 2.78
N TYR A 299 -17.18 -12.57 2.03
CA TYR A 299 -16.10 -11.78 2.60
C TYR A 299 -16.64 -10.45 3.11
N GLU A 300 -16.53 -10.22 4.41
CA GLU A 300 -16.87 -8.94 5.03
C GLU A 300 -15.83 -7.89 4.62
N ARG A 301 -16.30 -6.68 4.31
CA ARG A 301 -15.47 -5.58 3.83
C ARG A 301 -15.82 -4.31 4.55
N ASP A 302 -14.79 -3.51 4.81
CA ASP A 302 -14.92 -2.15 5.29
C ASP A 302 -14.38 -1.18 4.23
N PHE A 303 -15.03 -0.03 4.12
CA PHE A 303 -14.71 1.04 3.19
C PHE A 303 -14.11 2.26 3.88
N GLU A 304 -14.21 2.35 5.22
CA GLU A 304 -13.58 3.39 6.04
C GLU A 304 -12.97 2.76 7.29
N THR A 305 -11.68 2.43 7.24
CA THR A 305 -10.99 1.88 8.41
C THR A 305 -10.02 2.89 9.00
N LEU A 306 -9.65 2.62 10.26
CA LEU A 306 -8.59 3.34 10.95
C LEU A 306 -7.47 2.34 11.22
N VAL A 307 -6.33 2.52 10.53
CA VAL A 307 -5.14 1.68 10.72
C VAL A 307 -4.03 2.56 11.30
N ALA A 308 -3.48 2.17 12.44
CA ALA A 308 -2.44 2.93 13.14
C ALA A 308 -2.78 4.41 13.39
N GLY A 309 -4.05 4.72 13.68
CA GLY A 309 -4.52 6.10 13.89
C GLY A 309 -4.80 6.89 12.61
N VAL A 310 -4.59 6.30 11.43
CA VAL A 310 -4.78 6.95 10.13
C VAL A 310 -6.05 6.42 9.48
N ARG A 311 -6.91 7.34 9.03
CA ARG A 311 -8.17 7.01 8.37
C ARG A 311 -7.90 6.66 6.91
N MET A 312 -8.50 5.60 6.40
CA MET A 312 -8.33 5.22 5.01
C MET A 312 -9.65 4.83 4.37
N ARG A 313 -9.82 5.25 3.12
CA ARG A 313 -10.92 4.88 2.23
C ARG A 313 -10.41 4.00 1.10
N ALA A 314 -10.25 2.72 1.41
CA ALA A 314 -9.97 1.67 0.43
C ALA A 314 -10.82 0.44 0.77
N PRO A 315 -11.33 -0.30 -0.22
CA PRO A 315 -12.03 -1.55 0.05
C PRO A 315 -11.04 -2.55 0.65
N MET A 316 -11.25 -2.90 1.92
CA MET A 316 -10.42 -3.86 2.65
C MET A 316 -11.29 -4.98 3.18
N MET A 317 -10.73 -6.18 3.29
CA MET A 317 -11.40 -7.21 4.08
C MET A 317 -11.40 -6.80 5.56
N LEU A 318 -12.50 -7.09 6.24
CA LEU A 318 -12.66 -6.75 7.65
C LEU A 318 -11.75 -7.66 8.49
N ILE A 319 -10.64 -7.09 8.94
CA ILE A 319 -9.62 -7.74 9.77
C ILE A 319 -9.43 -6.87 11.02
N HIS A 320 -9.37 -7.51 12.18
CA HIS A 320 -8.98 -6.88 13.44
C HIS A 320 -7.55 -7.28 13.79
N THR A 321 -6.67 -6.29 13.93
CA THR A 321 -5.24 -6.43 14.27
C THR A 321 -4.93 -5.76 15.60
#